data_AF-A0A944WVR6-F1
#
_entry.id   AF-A0A944WVR6-F1
#
_cell.length_a   1.000
_cell.length_b   1.000
_cell.length_c   1.000
_cell.angle_alpha   90.00
_cell.angle_beta   90.00
_cell.angle_gamma   90.00
#
_symmetry.space_group_name_H-M   'P 1'
#
loop_
_entity.id
_entity.type
_entity.pdbx_description
1 polymer ?
#
loop_
_entity_poly.entity_id
_entity_poly.type
_entity_poly.pdbx_seq_one_letter_code
_entity_poly.pdbx_strand_id
1 'polypeptide(L)'
;MNMISGFAFVAGESEEERRAKNTIFLVAGSCCFFGVIWSAMYYWIFGWGLTAALPLGYAILVGASISASHASRNISWAIYAQIICIIYITAFIQWSIGGLFDSGFVMAWALLGPIGALVFFPRAKSIIWFVLYLINVVITLVFDD
;
A
#
# COMPACT_ATOMS: atom_id res chain seq x y z
N MET A 1 -6.27 18.46 19.97
CA MET A 1 -6.65 17.69 18.78
C MET A 1 -5.56 16.65 18.59
N ASN A 2 -5.88 15.34 18.59
CA ASN A 2 -4.84 14.32 18.40
C ASN A 2 -4.41 14.28 16.93
N MET A 3 -3.19 13.80 16.64
CA MET A 3 -2.62 13.79 15.29
C MET A 3 -3.55 13.14 14.26
N ILE A 4 -4.20 12.03 14.63
CA ILE A 4 -5.18 11.32 13.81
C ILE A 4 -6.37 12.23 13.47
N SER A 5 -6.94 12.91 14.46
CA SER A 5 -8.13 13.75 14.28
C SER A 5 -7.85 15.06 13.54
N GLY A 6 -6.57 15.39 13.29
CA GLY A 6 -6.16 16.56 12.54
C GLY A 6 -5.88 16.29 11.06
N PHE A 7 -5.83 15.03 10.64
CA PHE A 7 -5.46 14.67 9.28
C PHE A 7 -6.51 15.13 8.26
N ALA A 8 -6.11 15.98 7.30
CA ALA A 8 -6.95 16.49 6.22
C ALA A 8 -8.29 17.09 6.70
N PHE A 9 -8.31 17.66 7.90
CA PHE A 9 -9.53 18.16 8.56
C PHE A 9 -10.23 19.26 7.75
N VAL A 10 -11.56 19.17 7.65
CA VAL A 10 -12.42 20.18 7.02
C VAL A 10 -13.58 20.50 7.97
N ALA A 11 -13.82 21.79 8.22
CA ALA A 11 -14.93 22.22 9.06
C ALA A 11 -16.28 21.85 8.43
N GLY A 12 -17.16 21.23 9.21
CA GLY A 12 -18.48 20.79 8.75
C GLY A 12 -18.50 19.43 8.03
N GLU A 13 -17.39 18.70 7.99
CA GLU A 13 -17.37 17.34 7.43
C GLU A 13 -18.21 16.35 8.25
N SER A 14 -18.79 15.38 7.55
CA SER A 14 -19.56 14.31 8.17
C SER A 14 -18.67 13.36 8.98
N GLU A 15 -19.28 12.63 9.92
CA GLU A 15 -18.57 11.58 10.67
C GLU A 15 -18.05 10.46 9.75
N GLU A 16 -18.72 10.19 8.63
CA GLU A 16 -18.29 9.17 7.66
C GLU A 16 -17.02 9.59 6.92
N GLU A 17 -16.95 10.85 6.46
CA GLU A 17 -15.74 11.42 5.84
C GLU A 17 -14.57 11.43 6.81
N ARG A 18 -14.81 11.81 8.08
CA ARG A 18 -13.80 11.79 9.13
C ARG A 18 -13.28 10.37 9.41
N ARG A 19 -14.17 9.38 9.44
CA ARG A 19 -13.78 7.97 9.60
C ARG A 19 -12.91 7.51 8.44
N ALA A 20 -13.27 7.81 7.19
CA ALA A 20 -12.47 7.46 6.03
C ALA A 20 -11.06 8.08 6.10
N LYS A 21 -10.94 9.36 6.46
CA LYS A 21 -9.67 10.07 6.66
C LYS A 21 -8.80 9.40 7.71
N ASN A 22 -9.37 9.06 8.87
CA ASN A 22 -8.66 8.39 9.94
C ASN A 22 -8.20 6.98 9.53
N THR A 23 -9.06 6.22 8.85
CA THR A 23 -8.74 4.86 8.39
C THR A 23 -7.55 4.88 7.43
N ILE A 24 -7.57 5.73 6.40
CA ILE A 24 -6.45 5.77 5.45
C ILE A 24 -5.16 6.26 6.12
N PHE A 25 -5.25 7.26 7.01
CA PHE A 25 -4.08 7.75 7.73
C PHE A 25 -3.43 6.66 8.60
N LEU A 26 -4.25 5.90 9.32
CA LEU A 26 -3.77 4.80 10.16
C LEU A 26 -3.18 3.67 9.33
N VAL A 27 -3.90 3.19 8.31
CA VAL A 27 -3.41 2.10 7.45
C VAL A 27 -2.13 2.50 6.74
N ALA A 28 -2.12 3.65 6.07
CA ALA A 28 -0.96 4.11 5.31
C ALA A 28 0.24 4.42 6.22
N GLY A 29 -0.01 5.06 7.37
CA GLY A 29 1.03 5.33 8.37
C GLY A 29 1.64 4.06 8.94
N SER A 30 0.82 3.07 9.31
CA SER A 30 1.30 1.76 9.76
C SER A 30 2.09 1.03 8.68
N CYS A 31 1.60 1.02 7.44
CA CYS A 31 2.33 0.39 6.33
C CYS A 31 3.66 1.08 6.02
N CYS A 32 3.74 2.42 6.13
CA CYS A 32 5.02 3.12 6.00
C CYS A 32 6.00 2.71 7.10
N PHE A 33 5.54 2.65 8.34
CA PHE A 33 6.35 2.24 9.49
C PHE A 33 6.90 0.82 9.30
N PHE A 34 6.03 -0.13 8.97
CA PHE A 34 6.47 -1.51 8.69
C PHE A 34 7.32 -1.59 7.41
N GLY A 35 7.07 -0.78 6.38
CA GLY A 35 7.88 -0.74 5.17
C GLY A 35 9.34 -0.40 5.44
N VAL A 36 9.60 0.55 6.36
CA VAL A 36 10.97 0.86 6.81
C VAL A 36 11.60 -0.32 7.55
N ILE A 37 10.84 -0.98 8.44
CA ILE A 37 11.32 -2.17 9.18
C ILE A 37 11.68 -3.30 8.21
N TRP A 38 10.81 -3.58 7.23
CA TRP A 38 11.02 -4.61 6.23
C TRP A 38 12.23 -4.29 5.34
N SER A 39 12.39 -3.03 4.92
CA SER A 39 13.57 -2.59 4.19
C SER A 39 14.86 -2.85 4.97
N ALA A 40 14.88 -2.49 6.27
CA ALA A 40 16.04 -2.72 7.13
C ALA A 40 16.33 -4.22 7.30
N MET A 41 15.29 -5.05 7.46
CA MET A 41 15.42 -6.51 7.56
C MET A 41 15.98 -7.11 6.27
N TYR A 42 15.44 -6.74 5.10
CA TYR A 42 15.95 -7.21 3.82
C TYR A 42 17.38 -6.73 3.55
N TYR A 43 17.72 -5.50 3.94
CA TYR A 43 19.09 -5.01 3.86
C TYR A 43 20.05 -5.85 4.71
N TRP A 44 19.63 -6.25 5.92
CA TRP A 44 20.46 -7.10 6.80
C TRP A 44 20.69 -8.50 6.26
N ILE A 45 19.71 -9.07 5.55
CA ILE A 45 19.77 -10.46 5.05
C ILE A 45 20.45 -10.52 3.67
N PHE A 46 20.06 -9.64 2.76
CA PHE A 46 20.45 -9.68 1.34
C PHE A 46 21.44 -8.58 0.94
N GLY A 47 21.77 -7.65 1.85
CA GLY A 47 22.51 -6.43 1.52
C GLY A 47 21.63 -5.39 0.82
N TRP A 48 22.26 -4.30 0.37
CA TRP A 48 21.55 -3.30 -0.44
C TRP A 48 21.25 -3.85 -1.83
N GLY A 49 19.99 -3.86 -2.21
CA GLY A 49 19.52 -4.36 -3.50
C GLY A 49 18.05 -4.03 -3.71
N LEU A 50 17.48 -4.52 -4.81
CA LEU A 50 16.11 -4.23 -5.21
C LEU A 50 15.09 -4.63 -4.12
N THR A 51 15.22 -5.84 -3.56
CA THR A 51 14.35 -6.36 -2.48
C THR A 51 14.32 -5.43 -1.26
N ALA A 52 15.46 -4.85 -0.86
CA ALA A 52 15.53 -3.93 0.27
C ALA A 52 15.05 -2.51 -0.08
N ALA A 53 15.29 -2.05 -1.31
CA ALA A 53 14.89 -0.72 -1.78
C ALA A 53 13.38 -0.58 -1.98
N LEU A 54 12.69 -1.67 -2.36
CA LEU A 54 11.26 -1.69 -2.67
C LEU A 54 10.37 -1.28 -1.48
N PRO A 55 10.47 -1.86 -0.27
CA PRO A 55 9.71 -1.40 0.89
C PRO A 55 10.03 0.02 1.34
N LEU A 56 11.27 0.49 1.12
CA LEU A 56 11.63 1.88 1.40
C LEU A 56 10.97 2.84 0.41
N GLY A 57 10.99 2.49 -0.88
CA GLY A 57 10.28 3.22 -1.93
C GLY A 57 8.78 3.29 -1.65
N TYR A 58 8.17 2.19 -1.18
CA TYR A 58 6.81 2.17 -0.68
C TYR A 58 6.58 3.22 0.41
N ALA A 59 7.41 3.22 1.46
CA ALA A 59 7.25 4.12 2.60
C ALA A 59 7.40 5.60 2.19
N ILE A 60 8.31 5.90 1.25
CA ILE A 60 8.51 7.25 0.70
C ILE A 60 7.31 7.68 -0.12
N LEU A 61 6.85 6.85 -1.08
CA LEU A 61 5.75 7.18 -1.97
C LEU A 61 4.43 7.36 -1.21
N VAL A 62 4.12 6.40 -0.33
CA VAL A 62 2.91 6.47 0.50
C VAL A 62 3.03 7.60 1.52
N GLY A 63 4.17 7.77 2.18
CA GLY A 63 4.40 8.89 3.11
C GLY A 63 4.21 10.25 2.45
N ALA A 64 4.78 10.45 1.26
CA ALA A 64 4.59 11.67 0.48
C ALA A 64 3.11 11.90 0.10
N SER A 65 2.39 10.84 -0.24
CA SER A 65 0.96 10.92 -0.56
C SER A 65 0.09 11.29 0.65
N ILE A 66 0.48 10.90 1.87
CA ILE A 66 -0.17 11.33 3.12
C ILE A 66 0.03 12.84 3.29
N SER A 67 1.27 13.34 3.15
CA SER A 67 1.56 14.78 3.23
C SER A 67 0.79 15.57 2.17
N ALA A 68 0.76 15.08 0.93
CA ALA A 68 0.00 15.70 -0.16
C ALA A 68 -1.52 15.70 0.11
N SER A 69 -2.05 14.61 0.67
CA SER A 69 -3.46 14.50 1.07
C SER A 69 -3.81 15.48 2.17
N HIS A 70 -2.92 15.66 3.14
CA HIS A 70 -3.11 16.64 4.22
C HIS A 70 -3.13 18.07 3.67
N ALA A 71 -2.16 18.43 2.83
CA ALA A 71 -2.05 19.75 2.24
C ALA A 71 -3.22 20.11 1.30
N SER A 72 -3.64 19.14 0.46
CA SER A 72 -4.75 19.32 -0.50
C SER A 72 -6.12 19.09 0.12
N ARG A 73 -6.19 18.59 1.36
CA ARG A 73 -7.41 18.10 2.03
C ARG A 73 -8.16 17.02 1.24
N ASN A 74 -7.48 16.35 0.30
CA ASN A 74 -8.02 15.30 -0.55
C ASN A 74 -7.29 13.98 -0.30
N ILE A 75 -7.96 13.05 0.39
CA ILE A 75 -7.41 11.75 0.75
C ILE A 75 -7.26 10.77 -0.41
N SER A 76 -7.77 11.11 -1.60
CA SER A 76 -7.65 10.27 -2.78
C SER A 76 -6.19 9.96 -3.11
N TRP A 77 -5.28 10.92 -2.91
CA TRP A 77 -3.84 10.71 -3.14
C TRP A 77 -3.28 9.58 -2.28
N ALA A 78 -3.58 9.58 -0.99
CA ALA A 78 -3.17 8.51 -0.07
C ALA A 78 -3.84 7.18 -0.40
N ILE A 79 -5.14 7.18 -0.74
CA ILE A 79 -5.87 5.96 -1.11
C ILE A 79 -5.25 5.31 -2.35
N TYR A 80 -5.05 6.06 -3.43
CA TYR A 80 -4.48 5.53 -4.67
C TYR A 80 -3.04 5.08 -4.47
N ALA A 81 -2.19 5.88 -3.81
CA ALA A 81 -0.81 5.49 -3.55
C ALA A 81 -0.73 4.21 -2.71
N GLN A 82 -1.54 4.10 -1.65
CA GLN A 82 -1.61 2.91 -0.80
C GLN A 82 -1.99 1.66 -1.60
N ILE A 83 -3.05 1.72 -2.42
CA ILE A 83 -3.54 0.57 -3.19
C ILE A 83 -2.57 0.20 -4.32
N ILE A 84 -2.02 1.18 -5.05
CA ILE A 84 -1.06 0.92 -6.12
C ILE A 84 0.20 0.29 -5.52
N CYS A 85 0.76 0.89 -4.47
CA CYS A 85 2.01 0.42 -3.89
C CYS A 85 1.83 -0.97 -3.26
N ILE A 86 0.71 -1.25 -2.58
CA ILE A 86 0.51 -2.57 -1.96
C ILE A 86 0.36 -3.69 -3.00
N ILE A 87 -0.18 -3.39 -4.18
CA ILE A 87 -0.27 -4.38 -5.26
C ILE A 87 1.11 -4.57 -5.90
N TYR A 88 1.71 -3.50 -6.41
CA TYR A 88 2.87 -3.60 -7.28
C TYR A 88 4.19 -3.76 -6.54
N ILE A 89 4.39 -3.07 -5.40
CA ILE A 89 5.64 -3.24 -4.64
C ILE A 89 5.71 -4.66 -4.09
N THR A 90 4.60 -5.20 -3.61
CA THR A 90 4.52 -6.60 -3.16
C THR A 90 4.83 -7.58 -4.29
N ALA A 91 4.26 -7.37 -5.48
CA ALA A 91 4.56 -8.19 -6.66
C ALA A 91 6.04 -8.09 -7.07
N PHE A 92 6.62 -6.89 -7.05
CA PHE A 92 8.04 -6.71 -7.36
C PHE A 92 8.97 -7.33 -6.31
N ILE A 93 8.60 -7.31 -5.02
CA ILE A 93 9.36 -8.00 -3.97
C ILE A 93 9.31 -9.50 -4.22
N GLN A 94 8.13 -10.06 -4.50
CA GLN A 94 7.95 -11.46 -4.87
C GLN A 94 8.91 -11.83 -6.00
N TRP A 95 8.83 -11.15 -7.14
CA TRP A 95 9.65 -11.46 -8.32
C TRP A 95 11.14 -11.18 -8.11
N SER A 96 11.50 -10.28 -7.18
CA SER A 96 12.90 -10.01 -6.84
C SER A 96 13.50 -11.08 -5.91
N ILE A 97 12.69 -11.78 -5.12
CA ILE A 97 13.14 -12.89 -4.27
C ILE A 97 13.18 -14.19 -5.07
N GLY A 98 12.22 -14.39 -5.98
CA GLY A 98 12.09 -15.59 -6.80
C GLY A 98 10.73 -16.22 -6.62
N GLY A 99 10.71 -17.54 -6.43
CA GLY A 99 9.47 -18.30 -6.46
C GLY A 99 8.52 -18.08 -5.28
N LEU A 100 7.27 -18.54 -5.41
CA LEU A 100 6.18 -18.43 -4.43
C LEU A 100 6.56 -19.03 -3.08
N PHE A 101 7.31 -20.14 -3.08
CA PHE A 101 7.78 -20.79 -1.86
C PHE A 101 8.99 -20.07 -1.26
N ASP A 102 9.93 -19.61 -2.09
CA ASP A 102 11.15 -18.92 -1.65
C ASP A 102 10.86 -17.55 -1.06
N SER A 103 9.86 -16.84 -1.57
CA SER A 103 9.41 -15.57 -1.03
C SER A 103 8.59 -15.71 0.27
N GLY A 104 8.10 -16.90 0.59
CA GLY A 104 7.15 -17.10 1.68
C GLY A 104 5.74 -16.56 1.37
N PHE A 105 5.32 -16.66 0.11
CA PHE A 105 3.98 -16.25 -0.35
C PHE A 105 3.72 -14.75 -0.20
N VAL A 106 4.74 -13.91 -0.44
CA VAL A 106 4.65 -12.44 -0.35
C VAL A 106 3.52 -11.88 -1.21
N MET A 107 3.27 -12.46 -2.39
CA MET A 107 2.20 -12.03 -3.30
C MET A 107 0.78 -12.05 -2.67
N ALA A 108 0.55 -12.83 -1.60
CA ALA A 108 -0.74 -12.82 -0.89
C ALA A 108 -1.08 -11.46 -0.28
N TRP A 109 -0.07 -10.70 0.16
CA TRP A 109 -0.27 -9.38 0.76
C TRP A 109 -0.82 -8.36 -0.25
N ALA A 110 -0.62 -8.58 -1.56
CA ALA A 110 -1.16 -7.72 -2.60
C ALA A 110 -2.71 -7.75 -2.67
N LEU A 111 -3.36 -8.78 -2.11
CA LEU A 111 -4.83 -8.86 -2.00
C LEU A 111 -5.40 -7.74 -1.12
N LEU A 112 -4.60 -7.18 -0.22
CA LEU A 112 -5.00 -6.03 0.58
C LEU A 112 -5.29 -4.78 -0.27
N GLY A 113 -4.72 -4.67 -1.48
CA GLY A 113 -5.01 -3.58 -2.41
C GLY A 113 -6.48 -3.56 -2.85
N PRO A 114 -6.99 -4.64 -3.46
CA PRO A 114 -8.41 -4.77 -3.79
C PRO A 114 -9.35 -4.63 -2.58
N ILE A 115 -8.98 -5.18 -1.42
CA ILE A 115 -9.76 -5.02 -0.18
C ILE A 115 -9.81 -3.55 0.23
N GLY A 116 -8.67 -2.86 0.22
CA GLY A 116 -8.60 -1.41 0.45
C GLY A 116 -9.45 -0.63 -0.56
N ALA A 117 -9.45 -1.03 -1.82
CA ALA A 117 -10.29 -0.42 -2.85
C ALA A 117 -11.80 -0.58 -2.57
N LEU A 118 -12.23 -1.71 -1.97
CA LEU A 118 -13.63 -1.91 -1.56
C LEU A 118 -14.03 -1.05 -0.35
N VAL A 119 -13.07 -0.71 0.51
CA VAL A 119 -13.31 0.15 1.67
C VAL A 119 -13.53 1.61 1.24
N PHE A 120 -12.78 2.09 0.24
CA PHE A 120 -12.77 3.51 -0.13
C PHE A 120 -13.54 3.86 -1.41
N PHE A 121 -13.81 2.89 -2.29
CA PHE A 121 -14.47 3.15 -3.56
C PHE A 121 -15.78 2.36 -3.72
N PRO A 122 -16.69 2.83 -4.57
CA PRO A 122 -17.84 2.03 -5.00
C PRO A 122 -17.38 0.74 -5.67
N ARG A 123 -18.17 -0.33 -5.50
CA ARG A 123 -17.90 -1.68 -6.02
C ARG A 123 -17.41 -1.69 -7.48
N ALA A 124 -18.04 -0.90 -8.35
CA ALA A 124 -17.69 -0.82 -9.76
C ALA A 124 -16.23 -0.37 -10.00
N LYS A 125 -15.72 0.56 -9.18
CA LYS A 125 -14.33 1.01 -9.24
C LYS A 125 -13.39 0.01 -8.55
N SER A 126 -13.85 -0.72 -7.55
CA SER A 126 -13.00 -1.71 -6.85
C SER A 126 -12.67 -2.93 -7.72
N ILE A 127 -13.52 -3.27 -8.69
CA ILE A 127 -13.29 -4.39 -9.63
C ILE A 127 -11.98 -4.21 -10.40
N ILE A 128 -11.64 -2.98 -10.84
CA ILE A 128 -10.41 -2.77 -11.60
C ILE A 128 -9.16 -3.15 -10.78
N TRP A 129 -9.16 -2.85 -9.49
CA TRP A 129 -8.05 -3.17 -8.59
C TRP A 129 -7.94 -4.67 -8.35
N PHE A 130 -9.08 -5.35 -8.25
CA PHE A 130 -9.10 -6.81 -8.16
C PHE A 130 -8.56 -7.46 -9.44
N VAL A 131 -8.95 -6.96 -10.61
CA VAL A 131 -8.41 -7.43 -11.90
C VAL A 131 -6.91 -7.19 -11.99
N LEU A 132 -6.41 -6.01 -11.59
CA LEU A 132 -4.97 -5.72 -11.56
C LEU A 132 -4.21 -6.68 -10.63
N TYR A 133 -4.77 -6.98 -9.45
CA TYR A 133 -4.20 -7.99 -8.56
C TYR A 133 -4.14 -9.38 -9.22
N LEU A 134 -5.24 -9.84 -9.83
CA LEU A 134 -5.28 -11.13 -10.52
C LEU A 134 -4.27 -11.23 -11.66
N ILE A 135 -4.07 -10.14 -12.42
CA ILE A 135 -3.05 -10.09 -13.47
C ILE A 135 -1.66 -10.34 -12.86
N ASN A 136 -1.32 -9.69 -11.74
CA ASN A 136 -0.04 -9.93 -11.07
C ASN A 136 0.08 -11.36 -10.53
N VAL A 137 -1.02 -11.97 -10.06
CA VAL A 137 -1.03 -13.38 -9.65
C VAL A 137 -0.74 -14.31 -10.83
N VAL A 138 -1.41 -14.11 -11.97
CA VAL A 138 -1.19 -14.92 -13.18
C VAL A 138 0.25 -14.77 -13.67
N ILE A 139 0.77 -13.53 -13.69
CA ILE A 139 2.17 -13.27 -14.01
C ILE A 139 3.08 -14.07 -13.06
N THR A 140 2.84 -13.97 -11.75
CA THR A 140 3.64 -14.71 -10.75
C THR A 140 3.63 -16.21 -11.02
N LEU A 141 2.45 -16.81 -11.26
CA LEU A 141 2.34 -18.23 -11.56
C LEU A 141 3.12 -18.65 -12.81
N VAL A 142 3.13 -17.82 -13.86
CA VAL A 142 3.89 -18.10 -15.09
C VAL A 142 5.41 -17.96 -14.89
N PHE A 143 5.85 -17.10 -13.96
CA PHE A 143 7.28 -16.93 -13.64
C PHE A 143 7.80 -17.96 -12.62
N ASP A 144 6.91 -18.66 -11.92
CA ASP A 144 7.22 -19.68 -10.90
C ASP A 144 7.28 -21.12 -11.45
N ASP A 145 7.04 -21.31 -12.75
CA ASP A 145 7.10 -22.60 -13.46
C ASP A 145 8.49 -22.89 -14.08
#